data_AF-A0A644WEM2-F1
#
_entry.id   AF-A0A644WEM2-F1
#
_cell.length_a   1.000
_cell.length_b   1.000
_cell.length_c   1.000
_cell.angle_alpha   90.00
_cell.angle_beta   90.00
_cell.angle_gamma   90.00
#
_symmetry.space_group_name_H-M   'P 1'
#
loop_
_entity.id
_entity.type
_entity.pdbx_description
1 polymer ?
#
loop_
_entity_poly.entity_id
_entity_poly.type
_entity_poly.pdbx_seq_one_letter_code
_entity_poly.pdbx_strand_id
1 'polypeptide(L)'
;MRKIYPYLLILVIVLLPFIIGKLIVSPIYIGNIAGSESDWLLFWATYIGASATAIMAWLTYKMFRQNKDLLDAQKLRWETERRGILSISIVNIKGLYCLELQNIGLSVITDITFSFNKDFLDCLPTAEIREYLICSGTNSSRLVPSAIKDYPIFPNNSENSHIILGVKMTKAMLDETIEKLKKVHIEIIGSYKTIDHKFEINENFMISSFLTNALVLDNYIEMELKSIATELKAINGTIKAK
;
A
#
# COMPACT_ATOMS: atom_id res chain seq x y z
N MET A 1 -6.02 -36.73 -8.32
CA MET A 1 -5.98 -38.09 -7.73
C MET A 1 -5.19 -38.15 -6.41
N ARG A 2 -5.42 -37.26 -5.43
CA ARG A 2 -4.58 -37.14 -4.20
C ARG A 2 -5.32 -37.49 -2.90
N LYS A 3 -6.61 -37.83 -2.98
CA LYS A 3 -7.48 -38.05 -1.80
C LYS A 3 -7.58 -39.51 -1.35
N ILE A 4 -7.21 -40.50 -2.17
CA ILE A 4 -7.42 -41.93 -1.88
C ILE A 4 -6.24 -42.55 -1.10
N TYR A 5 -5.02 -42.07 -1.34
CA TYR A 5 -3.79 -42.54 -0.68
C TYR A 5 -3.82 -42.57 0.86
N PRO A 6 -4.33 -41.55 1.59
CA PRO A 6 -4.34 -41.60 3.05
C PRO A 6 -5.28 -42.70 3.58
N TYR A 7 -6.40 -42.96 2.91
CA TYR A 7 -7.32 -44.03 3.30
C TYR A 7 -6.72 -45.41 3.02
N LEU A 8 -6.00 -45.58 1.91
CA LEU A 8 -5.25 -46.80 1.60
C LEU A 8 -4.13 -47.05 2.62
N LEU A 9 -3.43 -46.02 3.05
CA LEU A 9 -2.36 -46.14 4.05
C LEU A 9 -2.91 -46.52 5.42
N ILE A 10 -4.03 -45.92 5.85
CA ILE A 10 -4.73 -46.32 7.08
C ILE A 10 -5.21 -47.77 6.97
N LEU A 11 -5.79 -48.15 5.83
CA LEU A 11 -6.26 -49.51 5.57
C LEU A 11 -5.11 -50.53 5.65
N VAL A 12 -3.93 -50.22 5.09
CA VAL A 12 -2.74 -51.08 5.17
C VAL A 12 -2.22 -51.16 6.61
N ILE A 13 -2.16 -50.06 7.35
CA ILE A 13 -1.76 -50.05 8.77
C ILE A 13 -2.72 -50.89 9.63
N VAL A 14 -4.00 -50.94 9.30
CA VAL A 14 -5.00 -51.72 10.03
C VAL A 14 -5.00 -53.21 9.61
N LEU A 15 -4.85 -53.51 8.31
CA LEU A 15 -4.96 -54.87 7.79
C LEU A 15 -3.66 -55.68 7.86
N LEU A 16 -2.50 -55.03 7.70
CA LEU A 16 -1.19 -55.71 7.67
C LEU A 16 -0.91 -56.50 8.94
N PRO A 17 -1.21 -56.00 10.15
CA PRO A 17 -1.07 -56.78 11.38
C PRO A 17 -2.00 -58.00 11.45
N PHE A 18 -3.22 -57.89 10.92
CA PHE A 18 -4.19 -59.00 10.88
C PHE A 18 -3.73 -60.11 9.94
N ILE A 19 -3.13 -59.74 8.81
CA ILE A 19 -2.51 -60.68 7.87
C ILE A 19 -1.31 -61.37 8.51
N ILE A 20 -0.43 -60.63 9.18
CA ILE A 20 0.73 -61.18 9.91
C ILE A 20 0.26 -62.13 11.01
N GLY A 21 -0.72 -61.74 11.82
CA GLY A 21 -1.29 -62.60 12.87
C GLY A 21 -1.88 -63.90 12.30
N LYS A 22 -2.62 -63.82 11.18
CA LYS A 22 -3.18 -65.00 10.52
C LYS A 22 -2.10 -65.92 9.92
N LEU A 23 -1.03 -65.36 9.37
CA LEU A 23 0.10 -66.14 8.83
C LEU A 23 0.86 -66.89 9.92
N ILE A 24 0.91 -66.34 11.13
CA ILE A 24 1.64 -66.91 12.26
C ILE A 24 0.82 -68.01 12.98
N VAL A 25 -0.50 -67.85 13.06
CA VAL A 25 -1.41 -68.88 13.61
C VAL A 25 -1.66 -70.04 12.63
N SER A 26 -1.27 -69.90 11.37
CA SER A 26 -1.34 -70.97 10.37
C SER A 26 -0.40 -72.13 10.73
N PRO A 27 -0.82 -73.41 10.60
CA PRO A 27 -0.07 -74.59 11.05
C PRO A 27 1.14 -74.94 10.16
N ILE A 28 1.71 -73.98 9.45
CA ILE A 28 2.91 -74.16 8.63
C ILE A 28 4.11 -73.83 9.50
N TYR A 29 4.75 -74.84 10.13
CA TYR A 29 6.12 -74.90 10.71
C TYR A 29 6.75 -73.68 11.44
N ILE A 30 6.02 -72.59 11.69
CA ILE A 30 6.50 -71.31 12.27
C ILE A 30 6.10 -71.19 13.75
N GLY A 31 5.29 -72.12 14.27
CA GLY A 31 4.73 -72.07 15.62
C GLY A 31 5.75 -71.95 16.77
N ASN A 32 7.01 -72.37 16.57
CA ASN A 32 8.08 -72.23 17.56
C ASN A 32 8.79 -70.85 17.55
N ILE A 33 8.49 -69.99 16.57
CA ILE A 33 9.06 -68.63 16.43
C ILE A 33 8.09 -67.59 17.02
N ALA A 34 6.82 -67.95 17.22
CA ALA A 34 5.74 -67.00 17.48
C ALA A 34 5.61 -66.50 18.93
N GLY A 35 6.40 -67.00 19.89
CA GLY A 35 6.28 -66.59 21.30
C GLY A 35 4.95 -67.01 21.95
N SER A 36 4.73 -66.55 23.18
CA SER A 36 3.52 -66.84 23.96
C SER A 36 2.37 -65.89 23.62
N GLU A 37 1.12 -66.25 23.96
CA GLU A 37 -0.05 -65.37 23.75
C GLU A 37 0.10 -63.99 24.41
N SER A 38 0.82 -63.92 25.54
CA SER A 38 1.14 -62.66 26.21
C SER A 38 2.08 -61.75 25.40
N ASP A 39 3.00 -62.33 24.62
CA ASP A 39 3.93 -61.56 23.78
C ASP A 39 3.17 -60.90 22.62
N TRP A 40 2.13 -61.56 22.11
CA TRP A 40 1.23 -61.01 21.09
C TRP A 40 0.39 -59.86 21.61
N LEU A 41 -0.19 -59.98 22.81
CA LEU A 41 -0.94 -58.88 23.43
C LEU A 41 -0.06 -57.65 23.64
N LEU A 42 1.19 -57.84 24.07
CA LEU A 42 2.16 -56.77 24.23
C LEU A 42 2.50 -56.12 22.88
N PHE A 43 2.73 -56.93 21.83
CA PHE A 43 2.96 -56.44 20.48
C PHE A 43 1.81 -55.54 19.99
N TRP A 44 0.56 -55.97 20.17
CA TRP A 44 -0.61 -55.18 19.76
C TRP A 44 -0.72 -53.85 20.51
N ALA A 45 -0.49 -53.87 21.83
CA ALA A 45 -0.50 -52.65 22.65
C ALA A 45 0.58 -51.65 22.19
N THR A 46 1.80 -52.12 21.96
CA THR A 46 2.90 -51.28 21.47
C THR A 46 2.66 -50.79 20.04
N TYR A 47 2.14 -51.64 19.16
CA TYR A 47 1.83 -51.29 17.78
C TYR A 47 0.76 -50.19 17.68
N ILE A 48 -0.32 -50.30 18.45
CA ILE A 48 -1.39 -49.29 18.49
C ILE A 48 -0.84 -47.97 19.05
N GLY A 49 -0.06 -48.02 20.14
CA GLY A 49 0.55 -46.83 20.72
C GLY A 49 1.51 -46.11 19.77
N ALA A 50 2.39 -46.86 19.10
CA ALA A 50 3.32 -46.32 18.11
C ALA A 50 2.59 -45.74 16.90
N SER A 51 1.55 -46.42 16.40
CA SER A 51 0.72 -45.94 15.29
C SER A 51 -0.02 -44.65 15.65
N ALA A 52 -0.61 -44.57 16.84
CA ALA A 52 -1.27 -43.36 17.33
C ALA A 52 -0.30 -42.18 17.42
N THR A 53 0.91 -42.42 17.92
CA THR A 53 1.98 -41.40 18.01
C THR A 53 2.40 -40.92 16.63
N ALA A 54 2.57 -41.83 15.67
CA ALA A 54 2.91 -41.49 14.28
C ALA A 54 1.80 -40.68 13.59
N ILE A 55 0.53 -41.05 13.80
CA ILE A 55 -0.63 -40.29 13.30
C ILE A 55 -0.66 -38.89 13.90
N MET A 56 -0.47 -38.77 15.22
CA MET A 56 -0.40 -37.46 15.88
C MET A 56 0.74 -36.63 15.33
N ALA A 57 1.95 -37.19 15.20
CA ALA A 57 3.10 -36.48 14.62
C ALA A 57 2.82 -35.98 13.19
N TRP A 58 2.16 -36.79 12.36
CA TRP A 58 1.76 -36.41 11.02
C TRP A 58 0.70 -35.30 11.00
N LEU A 59 -0.32 -35.39 11.86
CA LEU A 59 -1.35 -34.35 12.01
C LEU A 59 -0.73 -33.04 12.49
N THR A 60 0.14 -33.08 13.50
CA THR A 60 0.88 -31.94 14.03
C THR A 60 1.75 -31.29 12.96
N TYR A 61 2.49 -32.09 12.17
CA TYR A 61 3.25 -31.57 11.02
C TYR A 61 2.37 -30.83 10.01
N LYS A 62 1.20 -31.41 9.68
CA LYS A 62 0.25 -30.78 8.76
C LYS A 62 -0.33 -29.48 9.35
N MET A 63 -0.68 -29.46 10.63
CA MET A 63 -1.14 -28.26 11.32
C MET A 63 -0.07 -27.17 11.34
N PHE A 64 1.19 -27.51 11.61
CA PHE A 64 2.30 -26.54 11.55
C PHE A 64 2.43 -25.90 10.18
N ARG A 65 2.31 -26.69 9.10
CA ARG A 65 2.36 -26.16 7.74
C ARG A 65 1.19 -25.22 7.44
N GLN A 66 -0.03 -25.60 7.82
CA GLN A 66 -1.22 -24.76 7.64
C GLN A 66 -1.12 -23.46 8.45
N ASN A 67 -0.63 -23.54 9.70
CA ASN A 67 -0.43 -22.38 10.55
C ASN A 67 0.62 -21.42 9.98
N LYS A 68 1.67 -21.94 9.36
CA LYS A 68 2.66 -21.10 8.67
C LYS A 68 2.03 -20.33 7.51
N ASP A 69 1.28 -21.00 6.64
CA ASP A 69 0.61 -20.35 5.51
C ASP A 69 -0.38 -19.27 5.98
N LEU A 70 -1.12 -19.54 7.07
CA LEU A 70 -2.03 -18.57 7.69
C LEU A 70 -1.28 -17.36 8.28
N LEU A 71 -0.17 -17.60 8.98
CA LEU A 71 0.65 -16.55 9.56
C LEU A 71 1.23 -15.64 8.47
N ASP A 72 1.73 -16.23 7.38
CA ASP A 72 2.29 -15.48 6.26
C ASP A 72 1.20 -14.64 5.55
N ALA A 73 0.00 -15.20 5.38
CA ALA A 73 -1.14 -14.44 4.85
C ALA A 73 -1.57 -13.29 5.78
N GLN A 74 -1.54 -13.48 7.11
CA GLN A 74 -1.83 -12.43 8.08
C GLN A 74 -0.78 -11.32 8.06
N LYS A 75 0.51 -11.68 7.97
CA LYS A 75 1.60 -10.70 7.83
C LYS A 75 1.43 -9.86 6.57
N LEU A 76 1.15 -10.49 5.43
CA LEU A 76 0.95 -9.78 4.18
C LEU A 76 -0.24 -8.80 4.25
N ARG A 77 -1.35 -9.22 4.87
CA ARG A 77 -2.51 -8.33 5.09
C ARG A 77 -2.16 -7.16 5.99
N TRP A 78 -1.49 -7.43 7.11
CA TRP A 78 -1.04 -6.42 8.05
C TRP A 78 -0.12 -5.38 7.38
N GLU A 79 0.83 -5.84 6.56
CA GLU A 79 1.71 -4.96 5.79
C GLU A 79 0.94 -4.16 4.74
N THR A 80 -0.02 -4.79 4.05
CA THR A 80 -0.84 -4.12 3.02
C THR A 80 -1.77 -3.06 3.61
N GLU A 81 -2.37 -3.33 4.77
CA GLU A 81 -3.28 -2.40 5.46
C GLU A 81 -2.51 -1.23 6.09
N ARG A 82 -1.29 -1.46 6.55
CA ARG A 82 -0.50 -0.43 7.26
C ARG A 82 0.45 0.34 6.36
N ARG A 83 0.62 -0.04 5.09
CA ARG A 83 1.56 0.63 4.17
C ARG A 83 1.27 2.13 4.02
N GLY A 84 2.31 2.89 3.70
CA GLY A 84 2.17 4.23 3.18
C GLY A 84 1.60 4.16 1.76
N ILE A 85 0.60 4.98 1.46
CA ILE A 85 -0.01 5.06 0.14
C ILE A 85 0.15 6.50 -0.31
N LEU A 86 0.90 6.69 -1.39
CA LEU A 86 1.08 8.00 -1.98
C LEU A 86 -0.12 8.29 -2.88
N SER A 87 -0.81 9.39 -2.60
CA SER A 87 -1.82 9.98 -3.48
C SER A 87 -1.21 11.19 -4.16
N ILE A 88 -1.39 11.30 -5.47
CA ILE A 88 -0.91 12.40 -6.29
C ILE A 88 -2.12 13.07 -6.94
N SER A 89 -2.29 14.37 -6.68
CA SER A 89 -3.44 15.15 -7.16
C SER A 89 -2.99 16.52 -7.62
N ILE A 90 -3.74 17.12 -8.54
CA ILE A 90 -3.65 18.56 -8.81
C ILE A 90 -4.81 19.25 -8.09
N VAL A 91 -4.47 20.21 -7.23
CA VAL A 91 -5.42 20.98 -6.42
C VAL A 91 -5.24 22.46 -6.65
N ASN A 92 -6.31 23.23 -6.44
CA ASN A 92 -6.27 24.68 -6.51
C ASN A 92 -6.26 25.25 -5.08
N ILE A 93 -5.12 25.83 -4.68
CA ILE A 93 -4.92 26.42 -3.35
C ILE A 93 -4.74 27.92 -3.54
N LYS A 94 -5.69 28.71 -3.04
CA LYS A 94 -5.63 30.19 -3.04
C LYS A 94 -5.37 30.79 -4.43
N GLY A 95 -5.92 30.16 -5.47
CA GLY A 95 -5.73 30.62 -6.86
C GLY A 95 -4.40 30.18 -7.48
N LEU A 96 -3.73 29.17 -6.93
CA LEU A 96 -2.55 28.51 -7.51
C LEU A 96 -2.86 27.03 -7.72
N TYR A 97 -2.60 26.52 -8.93
CA TYR A 97 -2.59 25.09 -9.17
C TYR A 97 -1.30 24.50 -8.61
N CYS A 98 -1.45 23.58 -7.69
CA CYS A 98 -0.38 22.88 -7.01
C CYS A 98 -0.48 21.38 -7.28
N LEU A 99 0.67 20.72 -7.45
CA LEU A 99 0.77 19.28 -7.32
C LEU A 99 0.80 18.95 -5.83
N GLU A 100 -0.21 18.24 -5.37
CA GLU A 100 -0.33 17.77 -4.00
C GLU A 100 0.16 16.32 -3.93
N LEU A 101 1.17 16.09 -3.09
CA LEU A 101 1.59 14.77 -2.68
C LEU A 101 1.07 14.52 -1.27
N GLN A 102 0.15 13.57 -1.12
CA GLN A 102 -0.43 13.22 0.17
C GLN A 102 -0.12 11.77 0.52
N ASN A 103 0.27 11.53 1.77
CA ASN A 103 0.30 10.17 2.30
C ASN A 103 -1.06 9.83 2.91
N ILE A 104 -1.88 9.06 2.19
CA ILE A 104 -3.19 8.57 2.66
C ILE A 104 -3.07 7.24 3.42
N GLY A 105 -1.86 6.68 3.55
CA GLY A 105 -1.59 5.45 4.27
C GLY A 105 -1.28 5.65 5.74
N LEU A 106 -0.99 4.55 6.43
CA LEU A 106 -0.75 4.51 7.88
C LEU A 106 0.74 4.46 8.25
N SER A 107 1.62 4.27 7.27
CA SER A 107 3.07 4.27 7.47
C SER A 107 3.75 5.42 6.76
N VAL A 108 4.92 5.78 7.25
CA VAL A 108 5.78 6.80 6.65
C VAL A 108 6.20 6.38 5.25
N ILE A 109 6.21 7.35 4.33
CA ILE A 109 6.78 7.23 3.00
C ILE A 109 8.12 7.96 2.98
N THR A 110 9.14 7.33 2.43
CA THR A 110 10.50 7.88 2.28
C THR A 110 11.00 7.75 0.84
N ASP A 111 12.09 8.45 0.54
CA ASP A 111 12.77 8.41 -0.77
C ASP A 111 11.83 8.68 -1.94
N ILE A 112 10.88 9.60 -1.76
CA ILE A 112 9.97 9.99 -2.84
C ILE A 112 10.78 10.70 -3.91
N THR A 113 10.71 10.16 -5.11
CA THR A 113 11.32 10.69 -6.33
C THR A 113 10.28 10.68 -7.42
N PHE A 114 10.16 11.76 -8.18
CA PHE A 114 9.22 11.85 -9.29
C PHE A 114 9.76 12.76 -10.39
N SER A 115 9.26 12.55 -11.60
CA SER A 115 9.63 13.28 -12.80
C SER A 115 8.42 13.43 -13.69
N PHE A 116 8.36 14.55 -14.41
CA PHE A 116 7.30 14.83 -15.37
C PHE A 116 7.77 14.54 -16.78
N ASN A 117 6.83 14.23 -17.68
CA ASN A 117 7.11 14.20 -19.11
C ASN A 117 7.56 15.57 -19.64
N LYS A 118 8.38 15.54 -20.69
CA LYS A 118 8.96 16.75 -21.31
C LYS A 118 7.88 17.67 -21.88
N ASP A 119 6.84 17.11 -22.49
CA ASP A 119 5.76 17.88 -23.10
C ASP A 119 5.06 18.80 -22.10
N PHE A 120 4.86 18.32 -20.86
CA PHE A 120 4.32 19.13 -19.78
C PHE A 120 5.30 20.22 -19.34
N LEU A 121 6.57 19.87 -19.11
CA LEU A 121 7.61 20.81 -18.70
C LEU A 121 7.82 21.92 -19.73
N ASP A 122 7.64 21.61 -21.02
CA ASP A 122 7.75 22.55 -22.13
C ASP A 122 6.58 23.53 -22.21
N CYS A 123 5.44 23.18 -21.64
CA CYS A 123 4.28 24.07 -21.55
C CYS A 123 4.36 25.04 -20.37
N LEU A 124 5.33 24.86 -19.45
CA LEU A 124 5.48 25.76 -18.31
C LEU A 124 5.96 27.15 -18.76
N PRO A 125 5.42 28.21 -18.16
CA PRO A 125 5.60 29.59 -18.62
C PRO A 125 7.03 30.12 -18.45
N THR A 126 7.81 29.58 -17.50
CA THR A 126 9.15 30.07 -17.18
C THR A 126 10.11 28.93 -16.88
N ALA A 127 11.40 29.15 -17.20
CA ALA A 127 12.46 28.19 -16.92
C ALA A 127 12.65 27.95 -15.41
N GLU A 128 12.46 28.98 -14.57
CA GLU A 128 12.62 28.87 -13.11
C GLU A 128 11.60 27.91 -12.50
N ILE A 129 10.34 27.92 -12.97
CA ILE A 129 9.30 26.99 -12.51
C ILE A 129 9.63 25.56 -12.97
N ARG A 130 10.12 25.43 -14.21
CA ARG A 130 10.55 24.14 -14.75
C ARG A 130 11.68 23.53 -13.91
N GLU A 131 12.72 24.31 -13.64
CA GLU A 131 13.85 23.88 -12.81
C GLU A 131 13.42 23.56 -11.38
N TYR A 132 12.53 24.37 -10.79
CA TYR A 132 11.97 24.10 -9.47
C TYR A 132 11.26 22.74 -9.40
N LEU A 133 10.42 22.41 -10.38
CA LEU A 133 9.73 21.11 -10.42
C LEU A 133 10.69 19.94 -10.63
N ILE A 134 11.70 20.10 -11.47
CA ILE A 134 12.75 19.09 -11.68
C ILE A 134 13.51 18.84 -10.37
N CYS A 135 14.01 19.90 -9.73
CA CYS A 135 14.75 19.80 -8.46
C CYS A 135 13.88 19.24 -7.33
N SER A 136 12.61 19.61 -7.29
CA SER A 136 11.62 19.14 -6.32
C SER A 136 11.35 17.64 -6.43
N GLY A 137 11.43 17.09 -7.65
CA GLY A 137 11.24 15.68 -7.94
C GLY A 137 12.47 14.81 -7.64
N THR A 138 13.67 15.39 -7.66
CA THR A 138 14.92 14.68 -7.34
C THR A 138 15.28 14.70 -5.86
N ASN A 139 14.77 15.67 -5.10
CA ASN A 139 15.04 15.77 -3.68
C ASN A 139 14.25 14.72 -2.90
N SER A 140 14.96 13.75 -2.32
CA SER A 140 14.34 12.71 -1.50
C SER A 140 13.54 13.36 -0.38
N SER A 141 12.23 13.12 -0.40
CA SER A 141 11.32 13.67 0.60
C SER A 141 10.68 12.57 1.43
N ARG A 142 10.30 12.95 2.64
CA ARG A 142 9.65 12.10 3.63
C ARG A 142 8.26 12.64 3.91
N LEU A 143 7.25 11.77 3.84
CA LEU A 143 5.86 12.09 4.20
C LEU A 143 5.41 11.18 5.34
N VAL A 144 5.07 11.78 6.48
CA VAL A 144 4.40 11.07 7.59
C VAL A 144 2.93 10.80 7.23
N PRO A 145 2.23 9.88 7.91
CA PRO A 145 0.81 9.65 7.67
C PRO A 145 0.00 10.95 7.71
N SER A 146 -0.92 11.11 6.75
CA SER A 146 -1.74 12.30 6.53
C SER A 146 -0.99 13.59 6.23
N ALA A 147 0.34 13.56 6.06
CA ALA A 147 1.09 14.73 5.64
C ALA A 147 0.83 15.02 4.16
N ILE A 148 0.80 16.31 3.87
CA ILE A 148 0.60 16.88 2.55
C ILE A 148 1.83 17.71 2.19
N LYS A 149 2.24 17.63 0.93
CA LYS A 149 3.28 18.49 0.38
C LYS A 149 2.85 19.02 -0.97
N ASP A 150 2.78 20.35 -1.05
CA ASP A 150 2.30 21.06 -2.22
C ASP A 150 3.48 21.64 -3.01
N TYR A 151 3.44 21.44 -4.32
CA TYR A 151 4.39 22.01 -5.27
C TYR A 151 3.66 22.95 -6.22
N PRO A 152 3.91 24.27 -6.16
CA PRO A 152 3.24 25.22 -7.04
C PRO A 152 3.63 24.98 -8.49
N ILE A 153 2.62 24.94 -9.38
CA ILE A 153 2.82 24.75 -10.82
C ILE A 153 2.55 26.06 -11.57
N PHE A 154 1.33 26.60 -11.49
CA PHE A 154 0.95 27.84 -12.19
C PHE A 154 -0.26 28.51 -11.50
N PRO A 155 -0.49 29.82 -11.71
CA PRO A 155 -1.64 30.50 -11.13
C PRO A 155 -2.92 30.18 -11.88
N ASN A 156 -4.02 30.11 -11.14
CA ASN A 156 -5.34 30.18 -11.69
C ASN A 156 -5.60 31.57 -12.27
N ASN A 157 -6.42 31.64 -13.31
CA ASN A 157 -6.73 32.87 -14.03
C ASN A 157 -7.40 33.87 -13.07
N SER A 158 -6.63 34.80 -12.52
CA SER A 158 -7.12 35.90 -11.70
C SER A 158 -6.69 37.20 -12.37
N GLU A 159 -7.52 38.23 -12.23
CA GLU A 159 -7.50 39.45 -13.05
C GLU A 159 -6.18 40.28 -12.96
N ASN A 160 -5.24 39.89 -12.09
CA ASN A 160 -4.02 40.62 -11.79
C ASN A 160 -2.75 39.81 -12.07
N SER A 161 -1.61 40.50 -12.24
CA SER A 161 -0.30 39.87 -12.38
C SER A 161 0.08 39.08 -11.13
N HIS A 162 0.44 37.80 -11.30
CA HIS A 162 0.88 36.93 -10.20
C HIS A 162 2.39 36.85 -10.11
N ILE A 163 2.90 36.59 -8.91
CA ILE A 163 4.31 36.29 -8.68
C ILE A 163 4.40 34.84 -8.19
N ILE A 164 5.01 33.96 -8.98
CA ILE A 164 5.35 32.58 -8.57
C ILE A 164 6.85 32.48 -8.48
N LEU A 165 7.38 32.03 -7.33
CA LEU A 165 8.81 31.84 -7.11
C LEU A 165 9.65 33.11 -7.44
N GLY A 166 9.07 34.31 -7.25
CA GLY A 166 9.71 35.59 -7.58
C GLY A 166 9.50 36.08 -9.01
N VAL A 167 8.79 35.32 -9.86
CA VAL A 167 8.62 35.62 -11.28
C VAL A 167 7.24 36.21 -11.56
N LYS A 168 7.21 37.42 -12.13
CA LYS A 168 5.97 38.13 -12.46
C LYS A 168 5.38 37.61 -13.77
N MET A 169 4.13 37.13 -13.71
CA MET A 169 3.38 36.66 -14.87
C MET A 169 2.35 37.68 -15.34
N THR A 170 2.30 37.88 -16.66
CA THR A 170 1.24 38.67 -17.29
C THR A 170 0.04 37.79 -17.63
N LYS A 171 -1.15 38.40 -17.71
CA LYS A 171 -2.40 37.69 -18.04
C LYS A 171 -2.33 36.96 -19.38
N ALA A 172 -1.75 37.60 -20.41
CA ALA A 172 -1.61 36.98 -21.73
C ALA A 172 -0.77 35.70 -21.72
N MET A 173 0.34 35.69 -20.96
CA MET A 173 1.17 34.49 -20.78
C MET A 173 0.42 33.38 -20.03
N LEU A 174 -0.43 33.75 -19.07
CA LEU A 174 -1.25 32.81 -18.31
C LEU A 174 -2.31 32.16 -19.19
N ASP A 175 -3.04 32.95 -19.96
CA ASP A 175 -4.08 32.45 -20.86
C ASP A 175 -3.48 31.49 -21.92
N GLU A 176 -2.33 31.85 -22.50
CA GLU A 176 -1.61 30.97 -23.45
C GLU A 176 -1.14 29.67 -22.80
N THR A 177 -0.61 29.75 -21.57
CA THR A 177 -0.14 28.58 -20.82
C THR A 177 -1.29 27.63 -20.49
N ILE A 178 -2.43 28.16 -20.04
CA ILE A 178 -3.62 27.36 -19.73
C ILE A 178 -4.14 26.65 -20.98
N GLU A 179 -4.21 27.34 -22.13
CA GLU A 179 -4.65 26.74 -23.38
C GLU A 179 -3.71 25.64 -23.90
N LYS A 180 -2.40 25.78 -23.67
CA LYS A 180 -1.43 24.71 -23.97
C LYS A 180 -1.61 23.52 -23.02
N LEU A 181 -1.69 23.77 -21.71
CA LEU A 181 -1.82 22.72 -20.70
C LEU A 181 -3.12 21.92 -20.81
N LYS A 182 -4.21 22.53 -21.30
CA LYS A 182 -5.48 21.81 -21.60
C LYS A 182 -5.32 20.68 -22.61
N LYS A 183 -4.31 20.75 -23.48
CA LYS A 183 -4.09 19.81 -24.60
C LYS A 183 -3.02 18.76 -24.29
N VAL A 184 -2.35 18.87 -23.14
CA VAL A 184 -1.16 18.07 -22.81
C VAL A 184 -1.51 17.04 -21.74
N HIS A 185 -1.05 15.81 -21.95
CA HIS A 185 -1.05 14.78 -20.93
C HIS A 185 0.09 15.00 -19.95
N ILE A 186 -0.22 14.90 -18.67
CA ILE A 186 0.76 14.93 -17.59
C ILE A 186 1.02 13.49 -17.20
N GLU A 187 2.27 13.08 -17.38
CA GLU A 187 2.77 11.80 -16.93
C GLU A 187 3.75 12.03 -15.79
N ILE A 188 3.50 11.39 -14.64
CA ILE A 188 4.36 11.44 -13.47
C ILE A 188 4.93 10.04 -13.26
N ILE A 189 6.24 9.93 -13.45
CA ILE A 189 6.99 8.68 -13.25
C ILE A 189 7.94 8.87 -12.08
N GLY A 190 8.02 7.87 -11.21
CA GLY A 190 8.85 7.98 -10.02
C GLY A 190 8.89 6.73 -9.18
N SER A 191 9.35 6.88 -7.95
CA SER A 191 9.29 5.81 -6.96
C SER A 191 9.27 6.36 -5.54
N TYR A 192 8.75 5.55 -4.62
CA TYR A 192 8.80 5.82 -3.20
C TYR A 192 9.04 4.52 -2.42
N LYS A 193 9.44 4.64 -1.15
CA LYS A 193 9.61 3.50 -0.25
C LYS A 193 8.65 3.57 0.92
N THR A 194 8.14 2.41 1.34
CA THR A 194 7.39 2.25 2.59
C THR A 194 7.54 0.81 3.09
N ILE A 195 7.66 0.63 4.41
CA ILE A 195 7.81 -0.68 5.09
C ILE A 195 8.80 -1.58 4.34
N ASP A 196 10.02 -1.08 4.08
CA ASP A 196 11.12 -1.78 3.39
C ASP A 196 10.88 -2.22 1.94
N HIS A 197 9.77 -1.81 1.34
CA HIS A 197 9.44 -2.08 -0.06
C HIS A 197 9.53 -0.80 -0.89
N LYS A 198 10.03 -0.93 -2.12
CA LYS A 198 10.02 0.14 -3.12
C LYS A 198 8.82 -0.03 -4.03
N PHE A 199 8.10 1.07 -4.25
CA PHE A 199 6.94 1.17 -5.13
C PHE A 199 7.25 2.14 -6.26
N GLU A 200 6.70 1.86 -7.44
CA GLU A 200 6.81 2.71 -8.61
C GLU A 200 5.60 3.64 -8.70
N ILE A 201 5.85 4.87 -9.15
CA ILE A 201 4.83 5.86 -9.46
C ILE A 201 4.69 5.85 -10.98
N ASN A 202 3.47 5.65 -11.46
CA ASN A 202 3.12 5.77 -12.86
C ASN A 202 1.70 6.32 -12.93
N GLU A 203 1.60 7.64 -12.88
CA GLU A 203 0.34 8.37 -12.93
C GLU A 203 0.24 9.11 -14.27
N ASN A 204 -0.92 9.01 -14.93
CA ASN A 204 -1.20 9.72 -16.17
C ASN A 204 -2.57 10.36 -16.08
N PHE A 205 -2.62 11.68 -16.27
CA PHE A 205 -3.87 12.43 -16.25
C PHE A 205 -3.80 13.68 -17.14
N MET A 206 -4.95 14.23 -17.50
CA MET A 206 -5.04 15.50 -18.23
C MET A 206 -5.30 16.65 -17.26
N ILE A 207 -4.68 17.80 -17.47
CA ILE A 207 -4.98 19.00 -16.65
C ILE A 207 -6.45 19.43 -16.80
N SER A 208 -7.05 19.19 -17.96
CA SER A 208 -8.44 19.55 -18.26
C SER A 208 -9.43 18.94 -17.28
N SER A 209 -9.19 17.71 -16.78
CA SER A 209 -10.05 17.09 -15.77
C SER A 209 -10.01 17.80 -14.42
N PHE A 210 -8.90 18.49 -14.11
CA PHE A 210 -8.75 19.26 -12.88
C PHE A 210 -9.14 20.73 -13.05
N LEU A 211 -9.03 21.31 -14.25
CA LEU A 211 -9.50 22.68 -14.50
C LEU A 211 -11.02 22.81 -14.38
N THR A 212 -11.78 21.75 -14.68
CA THR A 212 -13.25 21.75 -14.59
C THR A 212 -13.77 21.22 -13.25
N ASN A 213 -13.02 20.33 -12.59
CA ASN A 213 -13.43 19.66 -11.34
C ASN A 213 -12.48 19.91 -10.17
N ALA A 214 -11.64 20.96 -10.21
CA ALA A 214 -10.75 21.27 -9.11
C ALA A 214 -11.57 21.30 -7.82
N LEU A 215 -11.20 20.44 -6.87
CA LEU A 215 -11.56 20.62 -5.47
C LEU A 215 -11.01 21.99 -5.09
N VAL A 216 -11.87 23.00 -5.20
CA VAL A 216 -11.60 24.33 -4.70
C VAL A 216 -11.55 24.15 -3.19
N LEU A 217 -10.34 24.02 -2.66
CA LEU A 217 -10.11 24.02 -1.22
C LEU A 217 -10.14 25.48 -0.76
N ASP A 218 -11.28 26.15 -0.99
CA ASP A 218 -11.58 27.38 -0.31
C ASP A 218 -11.76 26.98 1.16
N ASN A 219 -10.71 27.20 1.94
CA ASN A 219 -10.73 26.98 3.37
C ASN A 219 -11.68 28.02 3.98
N TYR A 220 -12.99 27.72 3.93
CA TYR A 220 -14.09 28.56 4.41
C TYR A 220 -13.81 29.07 5.83
N ILE A 221 -13.16 28.24 6.64
CA ILE A 221 -12.72 28.57 8.00
C ILE A 221 -11.67 29.68 7.99
N GLU A 222 -10.68 29.67 7.09
CA GLU A 222 -9.67 30.74 7.00
C GLU A 222 -10.30 32.06 6.53
N MET A 223 -11.32 32.00 5.67
CA MET A 223 -12.08 33.16 5.22
C MET A 223 -12.94 33.76 6.33
N GLU A 224 -13.68 32.94 7.08
CA GLU A 224 -14.44 33.38 8.26
C GLU A 224 -13.52 33.94 9.35
N LEU A 225 -12.38 33.30 9.63
CA LEU A 225 -11.42 33.78 10.61
C LEU A 225 -10.84 35.14 10.22
N LYS A 226 -10.58 35.37 8.92
CA LYS A 226 -10.19 36.71 8.43
C LYS A 226 -11.32 37.72 8.59
N SER A 227 -12.56 37.36 8.27
CA SER A 227 -13.71 38.26 8.48
C SER A 227 -13.83 38.69 9.95
N ILE A 228 -13.80 37.72 10.87
CA ILE A 228 -13.86 37.96 12.32
C ILE A 228 -12.69 38.83 12.79
N ALA A 229 -11.47 38.57 12.33
CA ALA A 229 -10.30 39.37 12.68
C ALA A 229 -10.43 40.83 12.18
N THR A 230 -11.04 41.03 11.02
CA THR A 230 -11.26 42.36 10.44
C THR A 230 -12.34 43.13 11.22
N GLU A 231 -13.42 42.47 11.61
CA GLU A 231 -14.47 43.03 12.45
C GLU A 231 -13.98 43.39 13.85
N LEU A 232 -13.21 42.50 14.50
CA LEU A 232 -12.60 42.77 15.80
C LEU A 232 -11.65 43.98 15.76
N LYS A 233 -10.91 44.14 14.66
CA LYS A 233 -10.03 45.29 14.46
C LYS A 233 -10.81 46.59 14.30
N ALA A 234 -11.94 46.56 13.59
CA ALA A 234 -12.84 47.71 13.45
C ALA A 234 -13.47 48.10 14.80
N ILE A 235 -13.94 47.12 15.59
CA ILE A 235 -14.49 47.34 16.93
C ILE A 235 -13.44 47.95 17.85
N ASN A 236 -12.22 47.41 17.88
CA ASN A 236 -11.13 47.93 18.71
C ASN A 236 -10.73 49.37 18.31
N GLY A 237 -10.74 49.68 17.00
CA GLY A 237 -10.54 51.05 16.51
C GLY A 237 -11.63 52.02 16.98
N THR A 238 -12.88 51.55 17.04
CA THR A 238 -14.03 52.36 17.47
C THR A 238 -14.03 52.59 18.99
N ILE A 239 -13.57 51.61 19.77
CA ILE A 239 -13.42 51.73 21.23
C ILE A 239 -12.29 52.69 21.61
N LYS A 240 -11.17 52.70 20.87
CA LYS A 240 -10.05 53.63 21.11
C LYS A 240 -10.32 55.08 20.68
N ALA A 241 -11.34 55.31 19.85
CA ALA A 241 -11.75 56.63 19.39
C ALA A 241 -12.82 57.30 20.28
N LYS A 242 -13.29 56.60 21.32
CA LYS A 242 -14.14 57.10 22.39
C LYS A 242 -13.33 57.36 23.65
#